data_AF-A0A6B3HD46-F1
#
_entry.id   AF-A0A6B3HD46-F1
#
_cell.length_a   1.000
_cell.length_b   1.000
_cell.length_c   1.000
_cell.angle_alpha   90.00
_cell.angle_beta   90.00
_cell.angle_gamma   90.00
#
_symmetry.space_group_name_H-M   'P 1'
#
loop_
_entity.id
_entity.type
_entity.pdbx_description
1 polymer ?
#
loop_
_entity_poly.entity_id
_entity_poly.type
_entity_poly.pdbx_seq_one_letter_code
_entity_poly.pdbx_strand_id
1 'polypeptide(L)'
;GMTGLTAYAGLFDVASFKEGDAVFVSGAAGAVGSQVGQLAKLKGASRVIGSAGSDEKVKLLIEEYGFDAAFNYKNGPVRDQLREAAPDGIDVYFD
;
A
#
# COMPACT_ATOMS: atom_id res chain seq x y z
N GLY A 1 -1.94 -1.68 -18.67
CA GLY A 1 -0.91 -0.75 -19.18
C GLY A 1 0.41 -0.98 -18.45
N MET A 2 1.49 -0.30 -18.84
CA MET A 2 2.84 -0.52 -18.27
C MET A 2 2.88 -0.41 -16.73
N THR A 3 2.14 0.53 -16.14
CA THR A 3 2.06 0.71 -14.68
C THR A 3 1.50 -0.51 -13.95
N GLY A 4 0.56 -1.22 -14.55
CA GLY A 4 0.04 -2.47 -13.98
C GLY A 4 0.98 -3.65 -14.11
N LEU A 5 1.76 -3.69 -15.19
CA LEU A 5 2.82 -4.68 -15.32
C LEU A 5 3.93 -4.42 -14.28
N THR A 6 4.29 -3.16 -14.06
CA THR A 6 5.23 -2.77 -12.99
C THR A 6 4.71 -3.16 -11.62
N ALA A 7 3.44 -2.86 -11.32
CA ALA A 7 2.82 -3.24 -10.05
C ALA A 7 2.83 -4.77 -9.85
N TYR A 8 2.45 -5.53 -10.88
CA TYR A 8 2.40 -6.98 -10.83
C TYR A 8 3.80 -7.59 -10.62
N ALA A 9 4.76 -7.27 -11.49
CA ALA A 9 6.10 -7.82 -11.41
C ALA A 9 6.82 -7.39 -10.13
N GLY A 10 6.67 -6.13 -9.72
CA GLY A 10 7.24 -5.64 -8.46
C GLY A 10 6.68 -6.38 -7.24
N LEU A 11 5.37 -6.62 -7.20
CA LEU A 11 4.74 -7.27 -6.05
C LEU A 11 5.02 -8.78 -6.00
N PHE A 12 4.82 -9.50 -7.11
CA PHE A 12 4.91 -10.95 -7.11
C PHE A 12 6.32 -11.48 -7.40
N ASP A 13 7.07 -10.85 -8.29
CA ASP A 13 8.37 -11.37 -8.72
C ASP A 13 9.53 -10.78 -7.90
N VAL A 14 9.49 -9.46 -7.61
CA VAL A 14 10.58 -8.79 -6.87
C VAL A 14 10.38 -8.91 -5.37
N ALA A 15 9.22 -8.47 -4.86
CA ALA A 15 8.91 -8.54 -3.43
C ALA A 15 8.55 -9.96 -2.97
N SER A 16 8.29 -10.88 -3.90
CA SER A 16 7.92 -12.28 -3.59
C SER A 16 6.74 -12.38 -2.62
N PHE A 17 5.74 -11.49 -2.79
CA PHE A 17 4.55 -11.43 -1.95
C PHE A 17 3.84 -12.79 -1.86
N LYS A 18 3.35 -13.10 -0.67
CA LYS A 18 2.55 -14.28 -0.37
C LYS A 18 1.22 -13.89 0.22
N GLU A 19 0.22 -14.75 0.00
CA GLU A 19 -1.04 -14.68 0.72
C GLU A 19 -0.77 -14.66 2.23
N GLY A 20 -1.41 -13.75 2.95
CA GLY A 20 -1.20 -13.49 4.37
C GLY A 20 -0.17 -12.39 4.69
N ASP A 21 0.65 -11.93 3.74
CA ASP A 21 1.61 -10.86 4.00
C ASP A 21 0.90 -9.52 4.27
N ALA A 22 1.47 -8.72 5.17
CA ALA A 22 1.12 -7.32 5.37
C ALA A 22 1.96 -6.42 4.44
N VAL A 23 1.29 -5.60 3.63
CA VAL A 23 1.90 -4.80 2.56
C VAL A 23 1.79 -3.31 2.87
N PHE A 24 2.90 -2.59 2.84
CA PHE A 24 2.94 -1.13 2.83
C PHE A 24 3.34 -0.59 1.46
N VAL A 25 2.58 0.36 0.94
CA VAL A 25 2.83 1.02 -0.35
C VAL A 25 3.10 2.51 -0.13
N SER A 26 4.30 2.95 -0.49
CA SER A 26 4.69 4.34 -0.61
C SER A 26 4.01 4.99 -1.83
N GLY A 27 3.56 6.24 -1.72
CA GLY A 27 2.93 6.95 -2.85
C GLY A 27 1.70 6.23 -3.42
N ALA A 28 0.91 5.56 -2.56
CA ALA A 28 -0.10 4.58 -2.94
C ALA A 28 -1.24 5.11 -3.82
N ALA A 29 -1.49 6.43 -3.83
CA ALA A 29 -2.49 7.04 -4.71
C ALA A 29 -1.99 7.28 -6.15
N GLY A 30 -0.76 6.90 -6.47
CA GLY A 30 -0.19 6.98 -7.82
C GLY A 30 -0.64 5.84 -8.74
N ALA A 31 -0.28 5.94 -10.02
CA ALA A 31 -0.73 4.98 -11.05
C ALA A 31 -0.22 3.54 -10.84
N VAL A 32 0.97 3.35 -10.25
CA VAL A 32 1.51 2.03 -9.90
C VAL A 32 1.02 1.60 -8.52
N GLY A 33 1.24 2.43 -7.49
CA GLY A 33 0.91 2.11 -6.10
C GLY A 33 -0.57 1.76 -5.87
N SER A 34 -1.49 2.41 -6.59
CA SER A 34 -2.92 2.11 -6.46
C SER A 34 -3.26 0.70 -6.96
N GLN A 35 -2.53 0.21 -7.97
CA GLN A 35 -2.68 -1.14 -8.48
C GLN A 35 -1.99 -2.15 -7.58
N VAL A 36 -0.83 -1.83 -7.00
CA VAL A 36 -0.14 -2.71 -6.03
C VAL A 36 -1.06 -3.02 -4.85
N GLY A 37 -1.66 -2.01 -4.23
CA GLY A 37 -2.52 -2.24 -3.07
C GLY A 37 -3.77 -3.05 -3.40
N GLN A 38 -4.43 -2.75 -4.53
CA GLN A 38 -5.59 -3.54 -4.98
C GLN A 38 -5.21 -4.99 -5.32
N LEU A 39 -4.08 -5.22 -5.97
CA LEU A 39 -3.58 -6.56 -6.25
C LEU A 39 -3.27 -7.32 -4.96
N ALA A 40 -2.60 -6.69 -3.99
CA ALA A 40 -2.32 -7.28 -2.68
C ALA A 40 -3.61 -7.68 -1.95
N LYS A 41 -4.63 -6.81 -1.92
CA LYS A 41 -5.96 -7.14 -1.36
C LYS A 41 -6.59 -8.33 -2.07
N LEU A 42 -6.65 -8.30 -3.40
CA LEU A 42 -7.24 -9.39 -4.21
C LEU A 42 -6.51 -10.73 -4.07
N LYS A 43 -5.23 -10.71 -3.70
CA LYS A 43 -4.41 -11.92 -3.49
C LYS A 43 -4.27 -12.33 -2.02
N GLY A 44 -5.09 -11.76 -1.15
CA GLY A 44 -5.20 -12.22 0.24
C GLY A 44 -4.11 -11.68 1.17
N ALA A 45 -3.62 -10.48 0.92
CA ALA A 45 -2.82 -9.76 1.92
C ALA A 45 -3.61 -9.68 3.23
N SER A 46 -2.96 -9.93 4.36
CA SER A 46 -3.59 -9.80 5.69
C SER A 46 -3.94 -8.35 6.00
N ARG A 47 -3.14 -7.42 5.48
CA ARG A 47 -3.32 -5.97 5.63
C ARG A 47 -2.62 -5.22 4.51
N VAL A 48 -3.26 -4.16 3.99
CA VAL A 48 -2.67 -3.25 3.00
C VAL A 48 -2.73 -1.82 3.52
N ILE A 49 -1.56 -1.21 3.67
CA ILE A 49 -1.35 0.14 4.18
C ILE A 49 -0.79 1.03 3.07
N GLY A 50 -1.31 2.25 2.94
CA GLY A 50 -0.84 3.21 1.93
C GLY A 50 -0.40 4.53 2.54
N SER A 51 0.60 5.18 1.93
CA SER A 51 0.87 6.59 2.20
C SER A 51 0.57 7.46 0.99
N ALA A 52 0.05 8.67 1.23
CA ALA A 52 -0.23 9.64 0.17
C ALA A 52 0.10 11.06 0.61
N GLY A 53 0.12 11.99 -0.36
CA GLY A 53 0.55 13.38 -0.13
C GLY A 53 -0.57 14.38 0.17
N SER A 54 -1.80 13.92 0.37
CA SER A 54 -2.95 14.73 0.80
C SER A 54 -4.03 13.85 1.44
N ASP A 55 -4.88 14.45 2.26
CA ASP A 55 -5.94 13.72 2.98
C ASP A 55 -7.04 13.23 2.02
N GLU A 56 -7.29 13.92 0.92
CA GLU A 56 -8.22 13.46 -0.13
C GLU A 56 -7.72 12.17 -0.79
N LYS A 57 -6.41 12.06 -1.02
CA LYS A 57 -5.81 10.85 -1.55
C LYS A 57 -5.82 9.71 -0.54
N VAL A 58 -5.66 10.00 0.76
CA VAL A 58 -5.82 9.01 1.84
C VAL A 58 -7.25 8.47 1.84
N LYS A 59 -8.24 9.35 1.77
CA LYS A 59 -9.66 8.97 1.68
C LYS A 59 -9.93 8.08 0.48
N LEU A 60 -9.41 8.45 -0.70
CA LEU A 60 -9.51 7.65 -1.93
C LEU A 60 -8.97 6.22 -1.75
N LEU A 61 -7.82 6.07 -1.08
CA LEU A 61 -7.19 4.76 -0.87
C LEU A 61 -8.08 3.82 -0.05
N ILE A 62 -8.70 4.34 1.01
CA ILE A 62 -9.52 3.54 1.93
C ILE A 62 -10.90 3.27 1.33
N GLU A 63 -11.59 4.32 0.87
CA GLU A 63 -12.99 4.23 0.49
C GLU A 63 -13.21 3.60 -0.88
N GLU A 64 -12.34 3.89 -1.86
CA GLU A 64 -12.51 3.43 -3.24
C GLU A 64 -11.58 2.28 -3.61
N TYR A 65 -10.33 2.30 -3.13
CA TYR A 65 -9.33 1.27 -3.47
C TYR A 65 -9.23 0.13 -2.46
N GLY A 66 -9.94 0.22 -1.34
CA GLY A 66 -10.07 -0.86 -0.36
C GLY A 66 -8.82 -1.11 0.48
N PHE A 67 -7.95 -0.11 0.67
CA PHE A 67 -6.85 -0.20 1.63
C PHE A 67 -7.40 -0.30 3.06
N ASP A 68 -6.75 -1.09 3.90
CA ASP A 68 -7.16 -1.27 5.30
C ASP A 68 -6.81 -0.04 6.16
N ALA A 69 -5.72 0.64 5.80
CA ALA A 69 -5.33 1.90 6.40
C ALA A 69 -4.57 2.75 5.38
N ALA A 70 -4.65 4.07 5.52
CA ALA A 70 -3.77 4.98 4.80
C ALA A 70 -3.51 6.24 5.62
N PHE A 71 -2.38 6.90 5.36
CA PHE A 71 -2.00 8.12 6.07
C PHE A 71 -1.32 9.14 5.15
N ASN A 72 -1.41 10.41 5.53
CA ASN A 72 -0.80 11.50 4.78
C ASN A 72 0.63 11.72 5.31
N TYR A 73 1.63 11.41 4.50
CA TYR A 73 3.04 11.50 4.93
C TYR A 73 3.49 12.94 5.26
N LYS A 74 2.66 13.96 4.99
CA LYS A 74 2.92 15.36 5.37
C LYS A 74 2.43 15.72 6.77
N ASN A 75 1.58 14.91 7.39
CA ASN A 75 0.98 15.20 8.69
C ASN A 75 1.89 14.78 9.86
N GLY A 76 3.01 14.12 9.59
CA GLY A 76 3.99 13.72 10.60
C GLY A 76 5.03 12.74 10.05
N PRO A 77 5.96 12.24 10.89
CA PRO A 77 6.95 11.26 10.47
C PRO A 77 6.29 9.97 9.98
N VAL A 78 6.70 9.48 8.79
CA VAL A 78 6.18 8.25 8.18
C VAL A 78 6.33 7.05 9.12
N ARG A 79 7.45 6.97 9.84
CA ARG A 79 7.74 5.86 10.77
C ARG A 79 6.69 5.74 11.88
N ASP A 80 6.25 6.87 12.43
CA ASP A 80 5.30 6.88 13.55
C ASP A 80 3.89 6.55 13.05
N GLN A 81 3.49 7.17 11.94
CA GLN A 81 2.21 6.89 11.29
C GLN A 81 2.10 5.43 10.81
N LEU A 82 3.17 4.86 10.26
CA LEU A 82 3.21 3.47 9.84
C LEU A 82 3.12 2.52 11.04
N ARG A 83 3.78 2.83 12.15
CA ARG A 83 3.68 2.04 13.39
C ARG A 83 2.24 2.02 13.93
N GLU A 84 1.51 3.13 13.82
CA GLU A 84 0.09 3.18 14.19
C GLU A 84 -0.79 2.38 13.22
N ALA A 85 -0.52 2.48 11.91
CA ALA A 85 -1.31 1.82 10.87
C ALA A 85 -1.05 0.30 10.78
N ALA A 86 0.15 -0.15 11.15
CA ALA A 86 0.63 -1.54 11.09
C ALA A 86 1.34 -1.93 12.40
N PRO A 87 0.60 -2.07 13.52
CA PRO A 87 1.18 -2.34 14.84
C PRO A 87 1.92 -3.68 14.91
N ASP A 88 1.49 -4.66 14.10
CA ASP A 88 2.10 -5.99 14.01
C ASP A 88 3.30 -6.04 13.03
N GLY A 89 3.64 -4.91 12.40
CA GLY A 89 4.69 -4.81 11.39
C GLY A 89 4.19 -4.95 9.95
N ILE A 90 5.14 -5.04 9.02
CA ILE A 90 4.90 -5.26 7.59
C ILE A 90 5.87 -6.33 7.07
N ASP A 91 5.43 -7.11 6.09
CA ASP A 91 6.25 -8.13 5.43
C ASP A 91 6.80 -7.61 4.09
N VAL A 92 6.01 -6.77 3.40
CA VAL A 92 6.35 -6.18 2.11
C VAL A 92 6.30 -4.67 2.17
N TYR A 93 7.37 -4.02 1.71
CA TYR A 93 7.39 -2.59 1.42
C TYR A 93 7.58 -2.36 -0.08
N PHE A 94 6.65 -1.64 -0.70
CA PHE A 94 6.70 -1.24 -2.10
C PHE A 94 6.90 0.27 -2.21
N ASP A 95 7.96 0.69 -2.91
CA ASP A 95 8.38 2.08 -3.12
C ASP A 95 8.59 2.41 -4.62
#